data_AF-A0A379AHU2-F1
#
_entry.id   AF-A0A379AHU2-F1
#
_cell.length_a   1.000
_cell.length_b   1.000
_cell.length_c   1.000
_cell.angle_alpha   90.00
_cell.angle_beta   90.00
_cell.angle_gamma   90.00
#
_symmetry.space_group_name_H-M   'P 1'
#
loop_
_entity.id
_entity.type
_entity.pdbx_description
1 polymer ?
#
loop_
_entity_poly.entity_id
_entity_poly.type
_entity_poly.pdbx_seq_one_letter_code
_entity_poly.pdbx_strand_id
1 'polypeptide(L)'
;MTSISALSFAGAFASLERTTAQNAAARGEGEKAQHWATSVKYDANQVYLAAMYGETLNATPITGGFANKAQNFEAVAQYQFLNGFRPSVGYVSSKGKEN
;
A
#
# COMPACT_ATOMS: atom_id res chain seq x y z
N MET A 1 -6.26 -29.90 16.06
CA MET A 1 -5.09 -29.07 15.70
C MET A 1 -5.44 -28.34 14.41
N THR A 2 -6.04 -27.16 14.53
CA THR A 2 -6.46 -26.35 13.36
C THR A 2 -5.24 -25.63 12.81
N SER A 3 -4.77 -26.08 11.64
CA SER A 3 -3.79 -25.33 10.86
C SER A 3 -4.46 -24.06 10.34
N ILE A 4 -4.32 -22.95 11.07
CA ILE A 4 -4.50 -21.62 10.49
C ILE A 4 -3.16 -21.33 9.83
N SER A 5 -3.12 -21.23 8.50
CA SER A 5 -1.90 -20.86 7.79
C SER A 5 -1.41 -19.52 8.36
N ALA A 6 -0.30 -19.57 9.10
CA ALA A 6 0.35 -18.40 9.68
C ALA A 6 0.73 -17.37 8.61
N LEU A 7 0.93 -17.84 7.37
CA LEU A 7 1.22 -17.04 6.20
C LEU A 7 -0.05 -16.78 5.38
N SER A 8 -0.30 -15.50 5.07
CA SER A 8 -1.42 -15.03 4.27
C SER A 8 -0.93 -14.12 3.14
N PHE A 9 -1.65 -14.14 2.02
CA PHE A 9 -1.41 -13.26 0.87
C PHE A 9 -2.70 -12.57 0.46
N ALA A 10 -2.61 -11.35 -0.05
CA ALA A 10 -3.75 -10.62 -0.58
C ALA A 10 -3.32 -9.79 -1.80
N GLY A 11 -4.22 -9.65 -2.76
CA GLY A 11 -4.06 -8.78 -3.92
C GLY A 11 -5.34 -7.97 -4.15
N ALA A 12 -5.18 -6.73 -4.58
CA ALA A 12 -6.28 -5.84 -4.90
C ALA A 12 -5.98 -5.04 -6.16
N PHE A 13 -7.03 -4.72 -6.92
CA PHE A 13 -6.98 -3.86 -8.09
C PHE A 13 -8.23 -2.98 -8.14
N ALA A 14 -8.06 -1.72 -8.52
CA ALA A 14 -9.13 -0.77 -8.75
C ALA A 14 -8.82 0.10 -9.97
N SER A 15 -9.86 0.43 -10.74
CA SER A 15 -9.79 1.36 -11.87
C SER A 15 -11.04 2.22 -11.85
N LEU A 16 -10.86 3.55 -11.87
CA LEU A 16 -11.94 4.52 -11.80
C LEU A 16 -11.73 5.60 -12.86
N GLU A 17 -12.82 6.12 -13.42
CA GLU A 17 -12.78 7.33 -14.23
C GLU A 17 -12.48 8.55 -13.34
N ARG A 18 -11.64 9.46 -13.82
CA ARG A 18 -11.33 10.73 -13.17
C ARG A 18 -12.32 11.79 -13.62
N THR A 19 -12.74 12.62 -12.68
CA THR A 19 -13.64 13.75 -12.96
C THR A 19 -12.96 14.78 -13.86
N THR A 20 -13.75 15.60 -14.56
CA THR A 20 -13.25 16.71 -15.39
C THR A 20 -12.33 17.66 -14.59
N ALA A 21 -12.67 17.96 -13.33
CA ALA A 21 -11.86 18.81 -12.48
C ALA A 21 -10.50 18.17 -12.12
N GLN A 22 -10.46 16.85 -11.90
CA GLN A 22 -9.20 16.13 -11.66
C GLN A 22 -8.33 16.11 -12.92
N ASN A 23 -8.93 15.92 -14.10
CA ASN A 23 -8.19 15.94 -15.38
C ASN A 23 -7.72 17.33 -15.79
N ALA A 24 -8.33 18.39 -15.25
CA ALA A 24 -7.89 19.77 -15.44
C ALA A 24 -6.83 20.24 -14.42
N ALA A 25 -6.37 19.37 -13.50
CA ALA A 25 -5.33 19.71 -12.54
C ALA A 25 -3.98 19.99 -13.24
N ALA A 26 -3.11 20.78 -12.60
CA ALA A 26 -1.81 21.14 -13.16
C ALA A 26 -0.82 19.96 -13.26
N ARG A 27 -1.10 18.85 -12.56
CA ARG A 27 -0.30 17.62 -12.55
C ARG A 27 -1.19 16.38 -12.51
N GLY A 28 -0.75 15.31 -13.17
CA GLY A 28 -1.50 14.05 -13.19
C GLY A 28 -2.35 13.94 -14.45
N GLU A 29 -1.83 13.27 -15.46
CA GLU A 29 -2.43 13.16 -16.79
C GLU A 29 -3.06 11.77 -17.01
N GLY A 30 -4.27 11.75 -17.53
CA GLY A 30 -4.96 10.54 -17.95
C GLY A 30 -6.39 10.46 -17.43
N GLU A 31 -7.25 9.81 -18.19
CA GLU A 31 -8.70 9.74 -17.91
C GLU A 31 -9.03 8.81 -16.74
N LYS A 32 -8.14 7.86 -16.43
CA LYS A 32 -8.34 6.87 -15.37
C LYS A 32 -7.36 7.04 -14.23
N ALA A 33 -7.87 6.81 -13.02
CA ALA A 33 -7.09 6.54 -11.83
C ALA A 33 -7.08 5.03 -11.58
N GLN A 34 -5.90 4.44 -11.44
CA GLN A 34 -5.74 3.01 -11.19
C GLN A 34 -4.88 2.77 -9.97
N HIS A 35 -5.18 1.69 -9.26
CA HIS A 35 -4.37 1.23 -8.14
C HIS A 35 -4.33 -0.29 -8.14
N TRP A 36 -3.15 -0.84 -7.85
CA TRP A 36 -3.02 -2.24 -7.49
C TRP A 36 -2.07 -2.37 -6.30
N ALA A 37 -2.31 -3.38 -5.49
CA ALA A 37 -1.43 -3.73 -4.38
C ALA A 37 -1.43 -5.24 -4.17
N THR A 38 -0.31 -5.73 -3.66
CA THR A 38 -0.15 -7.09 -3.15
C THR A 38 0.46 -7.02 -1.76
N SER A 39 0.10 -7.97 -0.91
CA SER A 39 0.58 -8.05 0.46
C SER A 39 0.86 -9.49 0.87
N VAL A 40 1.78 -9.61 1.80
CA VAL A 40 2.07 -10.85 2.53
C VAL A 40 2.06 -10.53 4.01
N LYS A 41 1.54 -11.45 4.80
CA LYS A 41 1.50 -11.36 6.26
C LYS A 41 1.87 -12.70 6.88
N TYR A 42 2.76 -12.68 7.86
CA TYR A 42 2.97 -13.75 8.83
C TYR A 42 2.43 -13.32 10.19
N ASP A 43 1.54 -14.12 10.77
CA ASP A 43 0.90 -13.83 12.06
C ASP A 43 0.79 -15.14 12.88
N ALA A 44 1.88 -15.48 13.57
CA ALA A 44 1.95 -16.62 14.47
C ALA A 44 3.12 -16.48 15.44
N ASN A 45 3.11 -17.29 16.50
CA ASN A 45 4.24 -17.40 17.43
C ASN A 45 4.71 -16.03 17.97
N GLN A 46 3.75 -15.21 18.41
CA GLN A 46 3.97 -13.86 18.93
C GLN A 46 4.56 -12.86 17.92
N VAL A 47 4.85 -13.28 16.70
CA VAL A 47 5.45 -12.47 15.64
C VAL A 47 4.39 -12.05 14.65
N TYR A 48 4.37 -10.75 14.35
CA TYR A 48 3.58 -10.19 13.26
C TYR A 48 4.52 -9.53 12.27
N LEU A 49 4.61 -10.07 11.06
CA LEU A 49 5.32 -9.46 9.93
C LEU A 49 4.30 -9.19 8.84
N ALA A 50 4.27 -7.98 8.30
CA ALA A 50 3.50 -7.72 7.10
C ALA A 50 4.30 -6.83 6.16
N ALA A 51 4.17 -7.07 4.86
CA ALA A 51 4.68 -6.21 3.82
C ALA A 51 3.64 -6.05 2.72
N MET A 52 3.54 -4.85 2.18
CA MET A 52 2.67 -4.49 1.08
C MET A 52 3.48 -3.71 0.04
N TYR A 53 3.30 -4.07 -1.23
CA TYR A 53 3.81 -3.30 -2.36
C TYR A 53 2.66 -3.03 -3.33
N GLY A 54 2.62 -1.83 -3.88
CA GLY A 54 1.63 -1.49 -4.88
C GLY A 54 2.03 -0.29 -5.71
N GLU A 55 1.33 -0.12 -6.82
CA GLU A 55 1.48 1.07 -7.64
C GLU A 55 0.13 1.77 -7.81
N THR A 56 0.19 3.08 -8.00
CA THR A 56 -0.95 3.88 -8.45
C THR A 56 -0.60 4.55 -9.76
N LEU A 57 -1.56 4.66 -10.66
CA LEU A 57 -1.51 5.52 -11.84
C LEU A 57 -2.54 6.62 -11.66
N ASN A 58 -2.10 7.88 -11.73
CA ASN A 58 -2.98 9.06 -11.62
C ASN A 58 -3.90 9.08 -10.39
N ALA A 59 -3.51 8.44 -9.29
CA ALA A 59 -4.38 8.29 -8.11
C ALA A 59 -3.77 8.84 -6.81
N THR A 60 -2.44 8.87 -6.69
CA THR A 60 -1.77 9.42 -5.49
C THR A 60 -1.78 10.95 -5.53
N PRO A 61 -2.43 11.64 -4.57
CA PRO A 61 -2.45 13.10 -4.54
C PRO A 61 -1.08 13.70 -4.28
N ILE A 62 -0.75 14.78 -4.98
CA ILE A 62 0.43 15.62 -4.78
C ILE A 62 0.03 17.09 -4.86
N THR A 63 0.94 17.99 -4.49
CA THR A 63 0.69 19.43 -4.69
C THR A 63 0.44 19.72 -6.17
N GLY A 64 -0.71 20.32 -6.49
CA GLY A 64 -1.11 20.66 -7.85
C GLY A 64 -1.82 19.56 -8.66
N GLY A 65 -2.08 18.39 -8.06
CA GLY A 65 -2.87 17.34 -8.72
C GLY A 65 -2.51 15.93 -8.24
N PHE A 66 -2.15 15.03 -9.17
CA PHE A 66 -1.85 13.63 -8.87
C PHE A 66 -0.51 13.21 -9.49
N ALA A 67 0.18 12.27 -8.84
CA ALA A 67 1.36 11.64 -9.44
C ALA A 67 0.92 10.76 -10.61
N ASN A 68 1.57 10.90 -11.78
CA ASN A 68 1.30 10.06 -12.94
C ASN A 68 1.50 8.58 -12.60
N LYS A 69 2.55 8.29 -11.85
CA LYS A 69 2.79 7.00 -11.23
C LYS A 69 3.35 7.19 -9.82
N ALA A 70 2.95 6.34 -8.88
CA ALA A 70 3.61 6.22 -7.59
C ALA A 70 3.84 4.74 -7.26
N GLN A 71 4.99 4.44 -6.67
CA GLN A 71 5.33 3.13 -6.12
C GLN A 71 5.30 3.23 -4.60
N ASN A 72 4.48 2.39 -3.98
CA ASN A 72 4.21 2.38 -2.55
C ASN A 72 4.73 1.08 -1.95
N PHE A 73 5.49 1.20 -0.86
CA PHE A 73 5.99 0.07 -0.09
C PHE A 73 5.79 0.33 1.39
N GLU A 74 5.21 -0.64 2.07
CA GLU A 74 4.98 -0.64 3.51
C GLU A 74 5.45 -1.96 4.10
N ALA A 75 6.13 -1.90 5.24
CA ALA A 75 6.51 -3.08 5.99
C ALA A 75 6.42 -2.81 7.50
N VAL A 76 6.02 -3.82 8.26
CA VAL A 76 5.97 -3.76 9.72
C VAL A 76 6.44 -5.08 10.32
N ALA A 77 7.17 -4.97 11.42
CA ALA A 77 7.52 -6.09 12.29
C ALA A 77 7.12 -5.78 13.72
N GLN A 78 6.44 -6.72 14.37
CA GLN A 78 6.02 -6.62 15.76
C GLN A 78 6.26 -7.94 16.49
N TYR A 79 6.51 -7.85 17.79
CA TYR A 79 6.63 -9.00 18.67
C TYR A 79 5.75 -8.82 19.90
N GLN A 80 4.97 -9.81 20.29
CA GLN A 80 4.08 -9.78 21.46
C GLN A 80 4.71 -10.53 22.63
N PHE A 81 5.23 -9.81 23.62
CA PHE A 81 5.68 -10.43 24.86
C PHE A 81 4.49 -10.94 25.69
N LEU A 82 4.73 -11.97 26.51
CA LEU A 82 3.71 -12.57 27.38
C LEU A 82 3.21 -11.62 28.48
N ASN A 83 4.00 -10.61 28.84
CA ASN A 83 3.61 -9.55 29.78
C ASN A 83 2.71 -8.47 29.16
N GLY A 84 2.33 -8.63 27.89
CA GLY A 84 1.47 -7.71 27.15
C GLY A 84 2.22 -6.61 26.37
N PHE A 85 3.51 -6.40 26.61
CA PHE A 85 4.29 -5.42 25.84
C PHE A 85 4.45 -5.87 24.37
N ARG A 86 4.26 -4.94 23.42
CA ARG A 86 4.36 -5.22 21.99
C ARG A 86 5.17 -4.15 21.26
N PRO A 87 6.52 -4.29 21.17
CA PRO A 87 7.30 -3.40 20.32
C PRO A 87 6.93 -3.55 18.84
N SER A 88 7.07 -2.46 18.10
CA SER A 88 6.85 -2.41 16.65
C SER A 88 7.89 -1.54 15.98
N VAL A 89 8.36 -2.00 14.81
CA VAL A 89 9.13 -1.19 13.85
C VAL A 89 8.40 -1.24 12.52
N GLY A 90 8.32 -0.10 11.84
CA GLY A 90 7.67 0.02 10.54
C GLY A 90 8.49 0.88 9.58
N TYR A 91 8.31 0.62 8.29
CA TYR A 91 8.85 1.42 7.21
C TYR A 91 7.76 1.67 6.17
N VAL A 92 7.60 2.92 5.78
CA VAL A 92 6.62 3.36 4.77
C VAL A 92 7.33 4.27 3.79
N SER A 93 7.16 4.00 2.50
CA SER A 93 7.72 4.80 1.42
C SER A 93 6.75 4.88 0.27
N SER A 94 6.41 6.11 -0.14
CA SER A 94 5.72 6.40 -1.39
C SER A 94 6.63 7.24 -2.27
N LYS A 95 6.93 6.76 -3.48
CA LYS A 95 7.79 7.46 -4.43
C LYS A 95 7.03 7.72 -5.71
N GLY A 96 6.76 9.00 -5.99
CA GLY A 96 6.32 9.45 -7.30
C GLY A 96 7.38 9.14 -8.36
N LYS A 97 6.93 8.72 -9.54
CA LYS A 97 7.77 8.55 -10.73
C LYS A 97 7.33 9.57 -11.77
N GLU A 98 8.31 10.29 -12.29
CA GLU A 98 8.16 11.03 -13.54
C GLU A 98 8.28 9.99 -14.66
N ASN A 99 7.28 9.93 -15.53
CA ASN A 99 7.35 9.18 -16.77
C ASN A 99 7.77 10.15 -17.87
#